data_AF-A0A0A0KN47-F1
#
_entry.id   AF-A0A0A0KN47-F1
#
_cell.length_a   1.000
_cell.length_b   1.000
_cell.length_c   1.000
_cell.angle_alpha   90.00
_cell.angle_beta   90.00
_cell.angle_gamma   90.00
#
_symmetry.space_group_name_H-M   'P 1'
#
loop_
_entity.id
_entity.type
_entity.pdbx_description
1 polymer ?
#
loop_
_entity_poly.entity_id
_entity_poly.type
_entity_poly.pdbx_seq_one_letter_code
_entity_poly.pdbx_strand_id
1 'polypeptide(L)'
;MGVNDEMVVHSGGCHCKRIRWEVEAASSVIAWDCNCSNCSMRGNTHFTVPSKHFKLLGDSDDFISTYTFGTHTAKHTFCKVCGITSFYHSRSTPDGVSVSFRCVDPGTLDHVQIIKFDGTNWEQAHHHLTQN
;
A
#
# COMPACT_ATOMS: atom_id res chain seq x y z
N MET A 1 -24.05 -9.22 -0.66
CA MET A 1 -24.08 -7.93 0.06
C MET A 1 -23.13 -7.03 -0.71
N GLY A 2 -23.67 -6.07 -1.46
CA GLY A 2 -22.90 -5.28 -2.42
C GLY A 2 -21.86 -4.44 -1.70
N VAL A 3 -20.61 -4.54 -2.17
CA VAL A 3 -19.56 -3.59 -1.80
C VAL A 3 -20.03 -2.22 -2.29
N ASN A 4 -20.03 -1.22 -1.42
CA ASN A 4 -20.37 0.13 -1.84
C ASN A 4 -19.19 0.63 -2.70
N ASP A 5 -19.38 0.64 -4.02
CA ASP A 5 -18.38 0.97 -5.06
C ASP A 5 -18.18 2.49 -5.23
N GLU A 6 -18.53 3.31 -4.23
CA GLU A 6 -18.34 4.75 -4.31
C GLU A 6 -16.85 5.08 -4.26
N MET A 7 -16.31 5.49 -5.40
CA MET A 7 -14.94 5.99 -5.52
C MET A 7 -14.85 7.35 -4.84
N VAL A 8 -13.99 7.43 -3.83
CA VAL A 8 -13.74 8.64 -3.03
C VAL A 8 -12.26 8.97 -3.01
N VAL A 9 -11.93 10.20 -2.65
CA VAL A 9 -10.54 10.61 -2.42
C VAL A 9 -10.19 10.39 -0.95
N HIS A 10 -9.23 9.52 -0.69
CA HIS A 10 -8.62 9.37 0.62
C HIS A 10 -7.34 10.21 0.69
N SER A 11 -7.19 10.98 1.75
CA SER A 11 -5.92 11.59 2.10
C SER A 11 -5.18 10.71 3.09
N GLY A 12 -3.85 10.79 3.11
CA GLY A 12 -3.06 10.04 4.07
C GLY A 12 -1.59 10.43 4.04
N GLY A 13 -0.79 9.69 4.79
CA GLY A 13 0.64 9.98 4.88
C GLY A 13 1.34 9.32 6.05
N CYS A 14 2.60 9.71 6.27
CA CYS A 14 3.39 9.22 7.39
C CYS A 14 2.99 9.89 8.72
N HIS A 15 3.49 9.34 9.84
CA HIS A 15 3.18 9.85 11.19
C HIS A 15 3.57 11.33 11.38
N CYS A 16 4.76 11.73 10.93
CA CYS A 16 5.24 13.11 11.08
C CYS A 16 4.69 14.09 10.03
N LYS A 17 3.73 13.63 9.19
CA LYS A 17 3.01 14.41 8.17
C LYS A 17 3.87 15.08 7.10
N ARG A 18 5.15 14.71 7.00
CA ARG A 18 6.06 15.17 5.93
C ARG A 18 5.84 14.47 4.60
N ILE A 19 5.42 13.21 4.62
CA ILE A 19 4.90 12.52 3.44
C ILE A 19 3.39 12.58 3.52
N ARG A 20 2.78 13.15 2.49
CA ARG A 20 1.33 13.31 2.29
C ARG A 20 0.96 12.91 0.87
N TRP A 21 -0.19 12.26 0.73
CA TRP A 21 -0.71 11.82 -0.55
C TRP A 21 -2.23 11.85 -0.57
N GLU A 22 -2.77 11.83 -1.78
CA GLU A 22 -4.17 11.54 -2.10
C GLU A 22 -4.25 10.26 -2.93
N VAL A 23 -5.28 9.46 -2.68
CA VAL A 23 -5.60 8.27 -3.46
C VAL A 23 -7.09 8.20 -3.75
N GLU A 24 -7.45 7.94 -5.00
CA GLU A 24 -8.82 7.62 -5.41
C GLU A 24 -9.05 6.10 -5.29
N ALA A 25 -9.94 5.69 -4.38
CA ALA A 25 -10.31 4.30 -4.16
C ALA A 25 -11.75 4.20 -3.61
N ALA A 26 -12.31 2.99 -3.57
CA ALA A 26 -13.60 2.77 -2.92
C ALA A 26 -13.50 2.99 -1.40
N SER A 27 -14.57 3.48 -0.77
CA SER A 27 -14.60 3.63 0.70
C SER A 27 -14.47 2.30 1.46
N SER A 28 -14.78 1.19 0.78
CA SER A 28 -14.56 -0.17 1.24
C SER A 28 -13.46 -0.85 0.42
N VAL A 29 -12.34 -1.21 1.04
CA VAL A 29 -11.18 -1.80 0.34
C VAL A 29 -10.86 -3.22 0.80
N ILE A 30 -10.24 -3.98 -0.10
CA ILE A 30 -9.53 -5.21 0.24
C ILE A 30 -8.06 -4.87 0.46
N ALA A 31 -7.54 -5.18 1.65
CA ALA A 31 -6.15 -5.00 2.02
C ALA A 31 -5.44 -6.35 2.21
N TRP A 32 -4.19 -6.43 1.77
CA TRP A 32 -3.38 -7.62 1.78
C TRP A 32 -2.40 -7.60 2.96
N ASP A 33 -2.42 -8.67 3.74
CA ASP A 33 -1.50 -8.92 4.85
C ASP A 33 -0.49 -9.99 4.45
N CYS A 34 0.72 -9.55 4.06
CA CYS A 34 1.77 -10.40 3.52
C CYS A 34 2.72 -10.87 4.63
N ASN A 35 2.95 -12.18 4.70
CA ASN A 35 3.83 -12.80 5.70
C ASN A 35 5.33 -12.85 5.31
N CYS A 36 5.76 -12.27 4.17
CA CYS A 36 7.17 -12.32 3.79
C CYS A 36 8.06 -11.63 4.83
N SER A 37 9.35 -11.97 4.87
CA SER A 37 10.27 -11.50 5.91
C SER A 37 10.25 -9.97 6.11
N ASN A 38 10.16 -9.18 5.04
CA ASN A 38 10.10 -7.72 5.15
C ASN A 38 8.72 -7.21 5.59
N CYS A 39 7.64 -7.69 4.95
CA CYS A 39 6.27 -7.21 5.23
C CYS A 39 5.81 -7.58 6.65
N SER A 40 6.15 -8.80 7.10
CA SER A 40 5.90 -9.28 8.45
C SER A 40 6.59 -8.39 9.50
N MET A 41 7.89 -8.11 9.33
CA MET A 41 8.64 -7.25 10.25
C MET A 41 8.12 -5.80 10.28
N ARG A 42 7.61 -5.29 9.15
CA ARG A 42 7.03 -3.95 9.06
C ARG A 42 5.59 -3.87 9.57
N GLY A 43 4.90 -5.01 9.73
CA GLY A 43 3.46 -5.05 10.02
C GLY A 43 2.62 -4.38 8.92
N ASN A 44 3.04 -4.53 7.66
CA ASN A 44 2.50 -3.74 6.55
C ASN A 44 1.30 -4.43 5.87
N THR A 45 0.09 -3.96 6.17
CA THR A 45 -1.14 -4.35 5.49
C THR A 45 -1.60 -3.23 4.56
N HIS A 46 -1.86 -3.53 3.28
CA HIS A 46 -2.05 -2.49 2.26
C HIS A 46 -3.13 -2.85 1.24
N PHE A 47 -3.81 -1.84 0.70
CA PHE A 47 -4.60 -1.99 -0.53
C PHE A 47 -3.81 -1.40 -1.70
N THR A 48 -4.11 -1.80 -2.93
CA THR A 48 -3.38 -1.34 -4.12
C THR A 48 -4.30 -0.57 -5.04
N VAL A 49 -3.81 0.56 -5.54
CA VAL A 49 -4.48 1.37 -6.57
C VAL A 49 -3.62 1.48 -7.83
N PRO A 50 -4.22 1.69 -9.01
CA PRO A 50 -3.49 2.11 -10.20
C PRO A 50 -2.71 3.40 -9.94
N SER A 51 -1.50 3.53 -10.49
CA SER A 51 -0.65 4.72 -10.27
C SER A 51 -1.32 6.04 -10.66
N LYS A 52 -2.20 6.04 -11.67
CA LYS A 52 -2.98 7.23 -12.09
C LYS A 52 -3.94 7.76 -11.02
N HIS A 53 -4.32 6.93 -10.04
CA HIS A 53 -5.21 7.30 -8.94
C HIS A 53 -4.44 7.69 -7.67
N PHE A 54 -3.10 7.74 -7.73
CA PHE A 54 -2.26 8.13 -6.60
C PHE A 54 -1.53 9.43 -6.90
N LYS A 55 -1.48 10.32 -5.91
CA LYS A 55 -0.80 11.61 -6.02
C LYS A 55 -0.04 11.94 -4.74
N LEU A 56 1.28 12.17 -4.85
CA LEU A 56 2.06 12.79 -3.79
C LEU A 56 1.77 14.29 -3.72
N LEU A 57 1.73 14.84 -2.51
CA LEU A 57 1.41 16.25 -2.27
C LEU A 57 2.64 17.03 -1.81
N GLY A 58 2.76 18.29 -2.26
CA GLY A 58 3.80 19.21 -1.81
C GLY A 58 5.21 18.67 -2.01
N ASP A 59 6.06 18.86 -1.00
CA ASP A 59 7.46 18.44 -0.92
C ASP A 59 7.62 17.01 -0.36
N SER A 60 6.56 16.19 -0.38
CA SER A 60 6.58 14.84 0.20
C SER A 60 7.70 13.96 -0.34
N ASP A 61 8.08 14.14 -1.62
CA ASP A 61 9.13 13.36 -2.27
C ASP A 61 10.48 13.53 -1.58
N ASP A 62 10.77 14.72 -1.06
CA ASP A 62 12.03 15.03 -0.36
C ASP A 62 12.20 14.19 0.92
N PHE A 63 11.12 13.65 1.48
CA PHE A 63 11.15 12.88 2.73
C PHE A 63 11.08 11.36 2.51
N ILE A 64 11.06 10.89 1.28
CA ILE A 64 11.02 9.47 0.94
C ILE A 64 12.43 8.87 1.01
N SER A 65 12.52 7.65 1.53
CA SER A 65 13.65 6.76 1.33
C SER A 65 13.16 5.42 0.82
N THR A 66 13.94 4.78 -0.04
CA THR A 66 13.58 3.50 -0.68
C THR A 66 14.57 2.43 -0.29
N TYR A 67 14.05 1.27 0.09
CA TYR A 67 14.82 0.05 0.29
C TYR A 67 14.39 -1.01 -0.73
N THR A 68 15.36 -1.67 -1.37
CA THR A 68 15.13 -2.79 -2.28
C THR A 68 16.08 -3.93 -1.95
N PHE A 69 15.64 -5.17 -2.19
CA PHE A 69 16.42 -6.38 -1.99
C PHE A 69 15.88 -7.50 -2.89
N GLY A 70 16.57 -8.65 -2.93
CA GLY A 70 16.14 -9.80 -3.71
C GLY A 70 16.16 -9.49 -5.22
N THR A 71 15.00 -9.53 -5.87
CA THR A 71 14.88 -9.17 -7.31
C THR A 71 14.98 -7.67 -7.57
N HIS A 72 15.01 -6.84 -6.52
CA HIS A 72 14.97 -5.38 -6.59
C HIS A 72 13.74 -4.78 -7.29
N THR A 73 12.71 -5.60 -7.57
CA THR A 73 11.46 -5.17 -8.21
C THR A 73 10.58 -4.37 -7.25
N ALA A 74 10.41 -4.88 -6.02
CA ALA A 74 9.66 -4.15 -5.00
C ALA A 74 10.47 -2.94 -4.50
N LYS A 75 9.83 -1.78 -4.45
CA LYS A 75 10.39 -0.54 -3.91
C LYS A 75 9.72 -0.24 -2.59
N HIS A 76 10.34 -0.66 -1.48
CA HIS A 76 9.83 -0.41 -0.14
C HIS A 76 10.15 1.03 0.29
N THR A 77 9.21 1.94 0.07
CA THR A 77 9.33 3.33 0.47
C THR A 77 8.94 3.55 1.94
N PHE A 78 9.62 4.49 2.60
CA PHE A 78 9.30 4.90 3.96
C PHE A 78 9.75 6.35 4.20
N CYS A 79 9.17 6.98 5.21
CA CYS A 79 9.59 8.32 5.62
C CYS A 79 10.97 8.27 6.26
N LYS A 80 11.94 9.01 5.70
CA LYS A 80 13.30 9.10 6.24
C LYS A 80 13.39 9.76 7.62
N VAL A 81 12.31 10.42 8.06
CA VAL A 81 12.22 11.12 9.35
C VAL A 81 11.56 10.26 10.43
N CYS A 82 10.46 9.58 10.14
CA CYS A 82 9.71 8.82 11.15
C CYS A 82 9.63 7.30 10.89
N GLY A 83 10.25 6.79 9.82
CA GLY A 83 10.32 5.36 9.49
C GLY A 83 9.03 4.75 8.93
N ILE A 84 7.89 5.46 8.96
CA ILE A 84 6.60 4.91 8.51
C ILE A 84 6.57 4.69 7.00
N THR A 85 6.22 3.47 6.60
CA THR A 85 5.82 3.10 5.24
C THR A 85 4.34 3.44 5.06
N SER A 86 4.04 4.60 4.47
CA SER A 86 2.66 5.00 4.18
C SER A 86 2.16 4.53 2.81
N PHE A 87 3.09 4.26 1.90
CA PHE A 87 2.86 3.59 0.63
C PHE A 87 4.16 2.92 0.17
N TYR A 88 4.08 2.04 -0.84
CA TYR A 88 5.22 1.43 -1.52
C TYR A 88 4.83 0.83 -2.87
N HIS A 89 5.80 0.37 -3.67
CA HIS A 89 5.54 -0.40 -4.89
C HIS A 89 5.87 -1.86 -4.66
N SER A 90 4.85 -2.72 -4.77
CA SER A 90 5.00 -4.16 -4.57
C SER A 90 5.61 -4.85 -5.79
N ARG A 91 6.15 -6.07 -5.61
CA ARG A 91 6.64 -6.91 -6.72
C ARG A 91 5.50 -7.32 -7.65
N SER A 92 4.31 -7.61 -7.10
CA SER A 92 3.17 -8.16 -7.83
C SER A 92 2.40 -7.12 -8.63
N THR A 93 2.56 -5.83 -8.32
CA THR A 93 1.81 -4.75 -8.98
C THR A 93 2.73 -3.59 -9.32
N PRO A 94 3.65 -3.77 -10.28
CA PRO A 94 4.67 -2.76 -10.61
C PRO A 94 4.06 -1.45 -11.11
N ASP A 95 2.89 -1.51 -11.77
CA ASP A 95 2.16 -0.34 -12.28
C ASP A 95 1.19 0.28 -11.26
N GLY A 96 1.15 -0.28 -10.05
CA GLY A 96 0.29 0.17 -8.95
C GLY A 96 1.08 0.79 -7.80
N VAL A 97 0.32 1.40 -6.89
CA VAL A 97 0.82 1.90 -5.61
C VAL A 97 0.08 1.18 -4.50
N SER A 98 0.84 0.54 -3.61
CA SER A 98 0.34 -0.16 -2.44
C SER A 98 0.32 0.81 -1.25
N VAL A 99 -0.87 1.17 -0.78
CA VAL A 99 -1.11 2.14 0.29
C VAL A 99 -1.39 1.40 1.60
N SER A 100 -0.63 1.74 2.64
CA SER A 100 -0.82 1.17 3.97
C SER A 100 -2.13 1.67 4.55
N PHE A 101 -3.10 0.79 4.81
CA PHE A 101 -4.47 1.24 5.14
C PHE A 101 -4.51 2.05 6.45
N ARG A 102 -3.61 1.75 7.40
CA ARG A 102 -3.48 2.48 8.67
C ARG A 102 -2.92 3.90 8.52
N CYS A 103 -2.43 4.25 7.33
CA CYS A 103 -1.91 5.58 7.02
C CYS A 103 -2.92 6.45 6.27
N VAL A 104 -4.12 5.94 5.97
CA VAL A 104 -5.26 6.74 5.53
C VAL A 104 -5.72 7.57 6.71
N ASP A 105 -5.91 8.88 6.50
CA ASP A 105 -6.48 9.74 7.52
C ASP A 105 -7.96 9.34 7.77
N PRO A 106 -8.49 9.53 9.00
CA PRO A 106 -9.86 9.17 9.31
C PRO A 106 -10.89 9.91 8.43
N GLY A 107 -11.99 9.24 8.08
CA GLY A 107 -13.20 9.90 7.57
C GLY A 107 -13.74 9.37 6.24
N THR A 108 -12.89 8.78 5.39
CA THR A 108 -13.32 8.31 4.06
C THR A 108 -13.17 6.80 3.87
N LEU A 109 -12.42 6.11 4.74
CA LEU A 109 -12.23 4.66 4.70
C LEU A 109 -13.17 3.98 5.70
N ASP A 110 -14.25 3.40 5.19
CA ASP A 110 -15.36 2.85 5.99
C ASP A 110 -15.12 1.39 6.39
N HIS A 111 -14.64 0.59 5.43
CA HIS A 111 -14.44 -0.84 5.63
C HIS A 111 -13.12 -1.32 5.04
N VAL A 112 -12.45 -2.21 5.76
CA VAL A 112 -11.20 -2.85 5.30
C VAL A 112 -11.33 -4.35 5.50
N GLN A 113 -11.49 -5.10 4.42
CA GLN A 113 -11.38 -6.54 4.45
C GLN A 113 -9.91 -6.93 4.34
N ILE A 114 -9.38 -7.65 5.33
CA ILE A 114 -7.99 -8.10 5.32
C ILE A 114 -7.91 -9.53 4.78
N ILE A 115 -7.12 -9.73 3.72
CA ILE A 115 -6.83 -11.04 3.14
C ILE A 115 -5.34 -11.36 3.36
N LYS A 116 -5.06 -12.55 3.88
CA LYS A 116 -3.69 -13.03 4.06
C LYS A 116 -3.07 -13.42 2.72
N PHE A 117 -1.83 -13.04 2.51
CA PHE A 117 -1.03 -13.43 1.36
C PHE A 117 0.22 -14.18 1.81
N ASP A 118 0.46 -15.35 1.21
CA ASP A 118 1.67 -16.13 1.47
C ASP A 118 2.85 -15.61 0.64
N GLY A 119 3.46 -14.55 1.13
CA GLY A 119 4.68 -13.99 0.56
C GLY A 119 5.95 -14.77 0.89
N THR A 120 5.89 -15.80 1.73
CA THR A 120 7.02 -16.71 1.96
C THR A 120 7.18 -17.66 0.77
N ASN A 121 6.08 -18.12 0.19
CA ASN A 121 6.04 -18.95 -1.02
C ASN A 121 5.50 -18.18 -2.23
N TRP A 122 6.12 -17.02 -2.51
CA TRP A 122 5.59 -16.02 -3.45
C TRP A 122 5.26 -16.57 -4.85
N GLU A 123 6.13 -17.41 -5.43
CA GLU A 123 5.93 -17.96 -6.78
C GLU A 123 4.64 -18.77 -6.90
N GLN A 124 4.32 -19.58 -5.89
CA GLN A 124 3.11 -20.41 -5.86
C GLN A 124 1.87 -19.55 -5.60
N ALA A 125 1.96 -18.63 -4.63
CA ALA A 125 0.86 -17.76 -4.26
C ALA A 125 0.47 -16.81 -5.40
N HIS A 126 1.44 -16.27 -6.13
CA HIS A 126 1.18 -15.40 -7.27
C HIS A 126 0.49 -16.14 -8.42
N HIS A 127 0.90 -17.37 -8.72
CA HIS A 127 0.31 -18.16 -9.79
C HIS A 127 -1.20 -18.40 -9.57
N HIS A 128 -1.60 -18.68 -8.32
CA HIS A 128 -3.01 -18.85 -7.96
C HIS A 128 -3.85 -17.58 -8.11
N LEU A 129 -3.25 -16.38 -7.98
CA LEU A 129 -3.94 -15.11 -8.19
C LEU A 129 -4.14 -14.78 -9.68
N THR A 130 -3.24 -15.25 -10.55
CA THR A 130 -3.28 -14.96 -12.00
C THR A 130 -4.09 -15.94 -12.84
N GLN A 131 -4.60 -17.02 -12.23
CA GLN A 131 -5.34 -18.08 -12.92
C GLN A 131 -6.86 -18.09 -12.65
N ASN A 132 -7.37 -17.12 -11.88
CA ASN A 132 -8.80 -16.95 -11.60
C ASN A 132 -9.32 -15.63 -12.19
#